data_AF-A0A2L0F7Q8-F1
#
_entry.id   AF-A0A2L0F7Q8-F1
#
_cell.length_a   1.000
_cell.length_b   1.000
_cell.length_c   1.000
_cell.angle_alpha   90.00
_cell.angle_beta   90.00
_cell.angle_gamma   90.00
#
_symmetry.space_group_name_H-M   'P 1'
#
loop_
_entity.id
_entity.type
_entity.pdbx_description
1 polymer ?
#
loop_
_entity_poly.entity_id
_entity_poly.type
_entity_poly.pdbx_seq_one_letter_code
_entity_poly.pdbx_strand_id
1 'polypeptide(L)' 'MTAPRTSWFHRAPVISLAIALSGALAGCGLIGEPTCEYDGVEYSPGDKFPDTDGCNSCYCTEDGDVACTDMQCTSD' A
#
# COMPACT_ATOMS: atom_id res chain seq x y z
N MET A 1 32.25 -34.13 -9.41
CA MET A 1 33.24 -33.07 -9.69
C MET A 1 33.56 -33.11 -11.19
N THR A 2 33.06 -32.07 -11.87
CA THR A 2 33.56 -31.45 -13.10
C THR A 2 33.79 -32.29 -14.37
N ALA A 3 32.93 -32.07 -15.37
CA ALA A 3 33.40 -31.86 -16.73
C ALA A 3 32.66 -30.64 -17.33
N PRO A 4 33.38 -29.66 -17.91
CA PRO A 4 32.79 -28.42 -18.42
C PRO A 4 32.19 -28.64 -19.81
N ARG A 5 30.91 -28.29 -20.00
CA ARG A 5 30.29 -28.28 -21.32
C ARG A 5 30.77 -27.06 -22.08
N THR A 6 31.81 -27.26 -22.86
CA THR A 6 32.27 -26.36 -23.90
C THR A 6 31.18 -26.17 -24.96
N SER A 7 31.36 -25.10 -25.72
CA SER A 7 30.97 -25.02 -27.13
C SER A 7 29.57 -24.49 -27.46
N TRP A 8 29.45 -23.17 -27.48
CA TRP A 8 29.37 -22.42 -28.74
C TRP A 8 28.39 -22.88 -29.82
N PHE A 9 27.23 -23.46 -29.55
CA PHE A 9 26.17 -23.56 -30.57
C PHE A 9 24.79 -23.59 -29.95
N HIS A 10 24.15 -22.42 -29.80
CA HIS A 10 22.75 -22.24 -30.16
C HIS A 10 22.59 -20.79 -30.63
N ARG A 11 22.96 -20.56 -31.90
CA ARG A 11 22.34 -19.48 -32.67
C ARG A 11 20.84 -19.73 -32.62
N ALA A 12 20.11 -18.95 -31.83
CA ALA A 12 18.66 -18.88 -31.88
C ALA A 12 18.27 -17.45 -32.33
N PRO A 13 17.23 -17.35 -33.17
CA PRO A 13 17.15 -16.36 -34.24
C PRO A 13 16.71 -14.99 -33.74
N VAL A 14 17.18 -13.97 -34.46
CA VAL A 14 16.65 -12.61 -34.50
C VAL A 14 15.18 -12.60 -34.95
N ILE A 15 14.23 -13.01 -34.11
CA ILE A 15 12.79 -12.83 -34.36
C ILE A 15 12.08 -12.52 -33.03
N SER A 16 11.85 -11.22 -32.82
CA SER A 16 10.72 -10.62 -32.12
C SER A 16 10.39 -11.09 -30.70
N LEU A 17 10.95 -10.41 -29.70
CA LEU A 17 10.28 -10.20 -28.41
C LEU A 17 10.13 -8.70 -28.14
N ALA A 18 9.34 -8.03 -28.99
CA ALA A 18 8.61 -6.87 -28.51
C ALA A 18 7.63 -7.35 -27.43
N ILE A 19 7.50 -6.59 -26.34
CA ILE A 19 6.69 -6.86 -25.14
C ILE A 19 7.37 -7.75 -24.08
N ALA A 20 8.56 -7.34 -23.64
CA ALA A 20 9.04 -7.62 -22.27
C ALA A 20 9.13 -6.31 -21.45
N LEU A 21 8.22 -5.35 -21.71
CA LEU A 21 8.13 -4.06 -21.03
C LEU A 21 6.72 -3.76 -20.47
N SER A 22 5.86 -4.78 -20.33
CA SER A 22 4.49 -4.59 -19.82
C SER A 22 4.17 -5.40 -18.56
N GLY A 23 5.11 -6.23 -18.08
CA GLY A 23 4.92 -7.07 -16.89
C GLY A 23 5.47 -6.50 -15.58
N ALA A 24 5.93 -5.25 -15.56
CA ALA A 24 6.54 -4.62 -14.38
C ALA A 24 5.83 -3.32 -13.92
N LEU A 25 4.65 -3.00 -14.47
CA LEU A 25 3.92 -1.75 -14.13
C LEU A 25 2.59 -1.94 -13.40
N ALA A 26 2.22 -3.18 -13.01
CA ALA A 26 0.96 -3.42 -12.29
C ALA A 26 1.07 -4.58 -11.29
N GLY A 27 1.99 -4.49 -10.31
CA GLY A 27 2.10 -5.55 -9.30
C GLY A 27 3.20 -5.42 -8.27
N CYS A 28 3.16 -4.39 -7.44
CA CYS A 28 3.50 -4.48 -6.01
C CYS A 28 2.76 -3.35 -5.27
N GLY A 29 1.47 -3.56 -5.07
CA GLY A 29 0.60 -2.69 -4.27
C GLY A 29 -0.52 -3.51 -3.63
N LEU A 30 -0.22 -4.76 -3.29
CA LEU A 30 -1.12 -5.73 -2.66
C LEU A 30 -0.30 -6.19 -1.44
N ILE A 31 -0.42 -5.70 -0.22
CA ILE A 31 -1.59 -5.48 0.62
C ILE A 31 -1.11 -4.43 1.64
N GLY A 32 -1.34 -3.15 1.39
CA GLY A 32 -1.15 -2.15 2.45
C GLY A 32 -2.29 -2.34 3.45
N GLU A 33 -1.98 -2.48 4.75
CA GLU A 33 -3.03 -2.36 5.76
C GLU A 33 -3.74 -1.02 5.54
N PRO A 34 -5.08 -0.99 5.51
CA PRO A 34 -5.80 0.23 5.20
C PRO A 34 -5.50 1.27 6.28
N THR A 35 -4.94 2.41 5.91
CA THR A 35 -4.68 3.53 6.83
C THR A 35 -5.80 4.55 6.74
N CYS A 36 -5.96 5.35 7.79
CA CYS A 36 -6.87 6.47 7.81
C CYS A 36 -6.08 7.79 7.74
N GLU A 37 -6.55 8.75 6.95
CA GLU A 37 -6.05 10.13 7.00
C GLU A 37 -7.06 11.01 7.76
N TYR A 38 -6.60 11.70 8.80
CA TYR A 38 -7.40 12.66 9.55
C TYR A 38 -6.55 13.89 9.89
N ASP A 39 -7.05 15.08 9.54
CA ASP A 39 -6.35 16.38 9.69
C ASP A 39 -4.91 16.37 9.11
N GLY A 40 -4.72 15.66 7.99
CA GLY A 40 -3.41 15.51 7.33
C GLY A 40 -2.42 14.59 8.06
N VAL A 41 -2.87 13.88 9.09
CA VAL A 41 -2.10 12.86 9.81
C VAL A 41 -2.59 11.47 9.43
N GLU A 42 -1.67 10.56 9.17
CA GLU A 42 -1.97 9.16 8.86
C GLU A 42 -2.00 8.33 10.17
N TYR A 43 -3.04 7.51 10.30
CA TYR A 43 -3.30 6.63 11.45
C TYR A 43 -3.43 5.17 10.99
N SER A 44 -2.93 4.26 11.81
CA SER A 44 -3.07 2.81 11.61
C SER A 44 -4.43 2.30 12.11
N PRO A 45 -4.95 1.20 11.57
CA PRO A 45 -6.11 0.51 12.13
C PRO A 45 -6.03 0.32 13.65
N GLY A 46 -7.09 0.72 14.35
CA GLY A 46 -7.19 0.63 15.80
C GLY A 46 -6.61 1.82 16.57
N ASP A 47 -5.90 2.74 15.91
CA ASP A 47 -5.44 3.97 16.54
C ASP A 47 -6.62 4.80 17.03
N LYS A 48 -6.44 5.44 18.20
CA LYS A 48 -7.39 6.35 18.81
C LYS A 48 -6.76 7.71 19.00
N PHE A 49 -7.48 8.76 18.63
CA PHE A 49 -6.98 10.14 18.66
C PHE A 49 -8.11 11.13 18.97
N PRO A 50 -7.80 12.30 19.55
CA PRO A 50 -8.80 13.36 19.74
C PRO A 50 -9.19 13.98 18.40
N ASP A 51 -10.46 14.39 18.28
CA ASP A 51 -10.91 15.24 17.17
C ASP A 51 -10.26 16.64 17.27
N THR A 52 -10.17 17.33 16.14
CA THR A 52 -9.80 18.75 16.05
C THR A 52 -10.67 19.68 16.91
N ASP A 53 -11.90 19.28 17.24
CA ASP A 53 -12.76 20.02 18.16
C ASP A 53 -12.34 19.93 19.64
N GLY A 54 -11.39 19.05 19.98
CA GLY A 54 -10.85 18.86 21.32
C GLY A 54 -11.81 18.20 22.32
N CYS A 55 -12.97 17.76 21.87
CA CYS A 55 -14.07 17.22 22.66
C CYS A 55 -14.41 15.79 22.23
N ASN A 56 -14.59 15.57 20.93
CA ASN A 56 -14.84 14.26 20.37
C ASN A 56 -13.55 13.42 20.31
N SER A 57 -13.75 12.10 20.31
CA SER A 57 -12.69 11.11 20.16
C SER A 57 -12.95 10.29 18.93
N CYS A 58 -11.92 10.06 18.14
CA CYS A 58 -11.96 9.33 16.89
C CYS A 58 -11.10 8.07 16.97
N TYR A 59 -11.39 7.11 16.09
CA TYR A 59 -10.53 5.96 15.87
C TYR A 59 -10.51 5.57 14.38
N CYS A 60 -9.38 5.00 13.96
CA CYS A 60 -9.23 4.42 12.63
C CYS A 60 -9.78 2.99 12.64
N THR A 61 -10.74 2.69 11.75
CA THR A 61 -11.32 1.35 11.62
C THR A 61 -10.35 0.41 10.89
N GLU A 62 -10.61 -0.89 10.99
CA GLU A 62 -9.85 -1.90 10.23
C GLU A 62 -10.07 -1.82 8.71
N ASP A 63 -11.06 -1.05 8.25
CA ASP A 63 -11.37 -0.85 6.84
C ASP A 63 -10.73 0.44 6.26
N GLY A 64 -10.07 1.25 7.09
CA GLY A 64 -9.46 2.53 6.69
C GLY A 64 -10.38 3.74 6.79
N ASP A 65 -11.49 3.64 7.51
CA ASP A 65 -12.40 4.74 7.77
C ASP A 65 -12.15 5.38 9.14
N VAL A 66 -12.43 6.68 9.28
CA VAL A 66 -12.42 7.36 10.57
C VAL A 66 -13.82 7.36 11.17
N ALA A 67 -13.93 6.91 12.42
CA ALA A 67 -15.17 6.96 13.19
C ALA A 67 -14.97 7.78 14.47
N CYS A 68 -15.79 8.81 14.67
CA CYS A 68 -15.73 9.70 15.83
C CYS A 68 -16.98 9.57 16.70
N THR A 69 -16.84 9.90 17.98
CA THR A 69 -17.99 10.16 18.84
C THR A 69 -18.76 11.38 18.33
N ASP A 70 -20.07 11.40 18.57
CA ASP A 70 -20.93 12.55 18.27
C ASP A 70 -21.47 13.11 19.59
N MET A 71 -20.58 13.76 20.35
CA MET A 71 -20.93 14.44 21.59
C MET A 71 -21.31 15.89 21.31
N GLN A 72 -22.31 16.38 22.04
CA GLN A 72 -22.70 17.78 21.99
C GLN A 72 -21.65 18.61 22.75
N CYS A 73 -20.70 19.17 22.02
CA CYS A 73 -19.65 20.01 22.58
C CYS A 73 -20.16 21.43 22.78
N THR A 74 -19.98 21.98 23.98
CA THR A 74 -20.25 23.40 24.24
C THR A 74 -19.05 24.21 23.76
N SER A 75 -19.24 24.99 22.70
CA SER A 75 -18.28 26.02 22.31
C SER A 75 -18.29 27.12 23.36
N ASP A 76 -17.32 27.08 24.29
CA ASP A 76 -16.98 28.19 25.19
C ASP A 76 -15.79 28.98 24.63
#